data_AF-A0A969R795-F1
#
_entry.id   AF-A0A969R795-F1
#
_cell.length_a   1.000
_cell.length_b   1.000
_cell.length_c   1.000
_cell.angle_alpha   90.00
_cell.angle_beta   90.00
_cell.angle_gamma   90.00
#
_symmetry.space_group_name_H-M   'P 1'
#
loop_
_entity.id
_entity.type
_entity.pdbx_description
1 polymer ?
#
loop_
_entity_poly.entity_id
_entity_poly.type
_entity_poly.pdbx_seq_one_letter_code
_entity_poly.pdbx_strand_id
1 'polypeptide(L)'
;MVANFQDIENIAIPLPITSENREIARNFARQQADQEKAKQVLYNTLTVLTVKNYLEMLGVATDLSNSDSCDPVMQACDNVADLHILDLGKLECRPLQSSDTSCHIPMEVWDLRLGYVMVKIDDSLKKALLLGFIAQVASEEISIADLQPIEVLIDRLHDLRALTANSAVINLGQWFNNIFTPGWSTVESLLNPKQLIPALGFRNAESVDANSEQPTSTNETDNVQRAKLINLGIQLKDRPVVLLVDISPEANGSIAVTLQVHPSSNDAYLPETLILRVVESSGQVFMEAQARSRDNFIQLQFSGESKELFTVQIMLDDAELTEQFQI
;
A
#
# COMPACT_ATOMS: atom_id res chain seq x y z
N MET A 1 -24.22 -10.61 17.42
CA MET A 1 -25.48 -9.84 17.49
C MET A 1 -25.90 -9.67 16.05
N VAL A 2 -26.99 -10.29 15.63
CA VAL A 2 -27.37 -10.41 14.21
C VAL A 2 -27.93 -9.07 13.77
N ALA A 3 -27.19 -8.31 12.95
CA ALA A 3 -27.74 -7.13 12.29
C ALA A 3 -28.82 -7.60 11.32
N ASN A 4 -30.05 -7.10 11.49
CA ASN A 4 -31.19 -7.49 10.68
C ASN A 4 -31.08 -6.82 9.29
N PHE A 5 -31.55 -7.45 8.22
CA PHE A 5 -31.49 -6.88 6.85
C PHE A 5 -32.11 -5.47 6.76
N GLN A 6 -33.14 -5.21 7.58
CA GLN A 6 -33.78 -3.89 7.71
C GLN A 6 -32.88 -2.82 8.36
N ASP A 7 -31.91 -3.20 9.19
CA ASP A 7 -31.02 -2.24 9.85
C ASP A 7 -29.93 -1.73 8.89
N ILE A 8 -29.53 -2.55 7.91
CA ILE A 8 -28.52 -2.17 6.91
C ILE A 8 -29.11 -1.26 5.84
N GLU A 9 -30.34 -1.51 5.38
CA GLU A 9 -31.02 -0.56 4.48
C GLU A 9 -31.25 0.81 5.15
N ASN A 10 -31.31 0.88 6.49
CA ASN A 10 -31.41 2.13 7.23
C ASN A 10 -30.08 2.91 7.33
N ILE A 11 -28.94 2.24 7.20
CA ILE A 11 -27.59 2.86 7.23
C ILE A 11 -27.10 3.13 5.80
N ALA A 12 -27.68 2.47 4.81
CA ALA A 12 -27.25 2.56 3.44
C ALA A 12 -27.52 3.93 2.80
N ILE A 13 -26.58 4.40 1.97
CA ILE A 13 -26.64 5.75 1.38
C ILE A 13 -27.29 5.70 -0.01
N PRO A 14 -28.46 6.34 -0.21
CA PRO A 14 -29.11 6.37 -1.51
C PRO A 14 -28.44 7.41 -2.42
N LEU A 15 -28.06 6.99 -3.62
CA LEU A 15 -27.45 7.85 -4.63
C LEU A 15 -28.21 7.77 -5.97
N PRO A 16 -28.38 8.91 -6.66
CA PRO A 16 -28.93 8.91 -8.00
C PRO A 16 -27.91 8.37 -9.00
N ILE A 17 -28.37 7.48 -9.89
CA ILE A 17 -27.61 7.11 -11.08
C ILE A 17 -27.93 8.14 -12.16
N THR A 18 -26.92 8.86 -12.63
CA THR A 18 -27.10 9.92 -13.64
C THR A 18 -27.43 9.33 -15.02
N SER A 19 -27.97 10.16 -15.92
CA SER A 19 -28.19 9.74 -17.31
C SER A 19 -26.88 9.42 -18.01
N GLU A 20 -25.83 10.19 -17.76
CA GLU A 20 -24.49 9.97 -18.27
C GLU A 20 -23.94 8.59 -17.84
N ASN A 21 -24.01 8.26 -16.55
CA ASN A 21 -23.54 6.97 -16.05
C ASN A 21 -24.29 5.79 -16.70
N ARG A 22 -25.60 5.94 -16.92
CA ARG A 22 -26.39 4.94 -17.65
C ARG A 22 -25.99 4.81 -19.11
N GLU A 23 -25.61 5.89 -19.77
CA GLU A 23 -25.16 5.85 -21.16
C GLU A 23 -23.80 5.16 -21.29
N ILE A 24 -22.85 5.48 -20.42
CA ILE A 24 -21.54 4.81 -20.35
C ILE A 24 -21.74 3.30 -20.14
N ALA A 25 -22.51 2.91 -19.12
CA ALA A 25 -22.74 1.50 -18.82
C ALA A 25 -23.44 0.74 -19.96
N ARG A 26 -24.41 1.37 -20.65
CA ARG A 26 -25.05 0.77 -21.84
C ARG A 26 -24.08 0.64 -23.01
N ASN A 27 -23.15 1.57 -23.18
CA ASN A 27 -22.17 1.52 -24.25
C ASN A 27 -21.17 0.38 -24.03
N PHE A 28 -20.71 0.15 -22.79
CA PHE A 28 -19.87 -1.01 -22.47
C PHE A 28 -20.62 -2.33 -22.60
N ALA A 29 -21.87 -2.39 -22.13
CA ALA A 29 -22.71 -3.59 -22.29
C ALA A 29 -22.92 -3.99 -23.75
N ARG A 30 -23.10 -3.01 -24.67
CA ARG A 30 -23.28 -3.27 -26.11
C ARG A 30 -22.05 -3.84 -26.81
N GLN A 31 -20.87 -3.72 -26.21
CA GLN A 31 -19.63 -4.27 -26.78
C GLN A 31 -19.48 -5.76 -26.48
N GLN A 32 -20.29 -6.31 -25.56
CA GLN A 32 -20.24 -7.71 -25.18
C GLN A 32 -21.02 -8.57 -26.17
N ALA A 33 -20.44 -9.71 -26.54
CA ALA A 33 -21.06 -10.65 -27.48
C ALA A 33 -22.20 -11.47 -26.84
N ASP A 34 -22.10 -11.71 -25.54
CA ASP A 34 -23.03 -12.52 -24.77
C ASP A 34 -24.02 -11.65 -23.98
N GLN A 35 -25.28 -12.07 -23.90
CA GLN A 35 -26.35 -11.30 -23.26
C GLN A 35 -26.21 -11.27 -21.72
N GLU A 36 -25.78 -12.36 -21.10
CA GLU A 36 -25.53 -12.41 -19.66
C GLU A 36 -24.31 -11.56 -19.31
N LYS A 37 -23.23 -11.65 -20.11
CA LYS A 37 -22.05 -10.80 -19.95
C LYS A 37 -22.37 -9.31 -20.15
N ALA A 38 -23.20 -8.97 -21.15
CA ALA A 38 -23.66 -7.61 -21.36
C ALA A 38 -24.41 -7.06 -20.14
N LYS A 39 -25.29 -7.88 -19.53
CA LYS A 39 -25.99 -7.53 -18.29
C LYS A 39 -25.00 -7.36 -17.15
N GLN A 40 -24.07 -8.27 -16.97
CA GLN A 40 -23.04 -8.19 -15.94
C GLN A 40 -22.21 -6.90 -16.05
N VAL A 41 -21.67 -6.60 -17.24
CA VAL A 41 -20.89 -5.37 -17.50
C VAL A 41 -21.73 -4.11 -17.25
N LEU A 42 -23.02 -4.11 -17.61
CA LEU A 42 -23.93 -3.02 -17.31
C LEU A 42 -24.00 -2.73 -15.80
N TYR A 43 -24.26 -3.74 -14.98
CA TYR A 43 -24.39 -3.58 -13.54
C TYR A 43 -23.05 -3.25 -12.87
N ASN A 44 -21.95 -3.91 -13.27
CA ASN A 44 -20.61 -3.60 -12.77
C ASN A 44 -20.26 -2.13 -13.02
N THR A 45 -20.47 -1.65 -14.26
CA THR A 45 -20.17 -0.27 -14.63
C THR A 45 -21.01 0.73 -13.85
N LEU A 46 -22.31 0.49 -13.70
CA LEU A 46 -23.19 1.36 -12.91
C LEU A 46 -22.74 1.43 -11.45
N THR A 47 -22.31 0.31 -10.88
CA THR A 47 -21.80 0.24 -9.51
C THR A 47 -20.49 1.01 -9.36
N VAL A 48 -19.50 0.77 -10.23
CA VAL A 48 -18.22 1.50 -10.23
C VAL A 48 -18.45 3.00 -10.33
N LEU A 49 -19.28 3.47 -11.26
CA LEU A 49 -19.57 4.89 -11.44
C LEU A 49 -20.34 5.50 -10.26
N THR A 50 -21.16 4.70 -9.57
CA THR A 50 -21.86 5.15 -8.35
C THR A 50 -20.86 5.37 -7.21
N VAL A 51 -19.95 4.40 -6.99
CA VAL A 51 -18.91 4.51 -5.96
C VAL A 51 -17.95 5.65 -6.29
N LYS A 52 -17.56 5.79 -7.56
CA LYS A 52 -16.76 6.93 -8.05
C LYS A 52 -17.40 8.26 -7.66
N ASN A 53 -18.67 8.47 -8.01
CA ASN A 53 -19.36 9.71 -7.70
C ASN A 53 -19.45 9.97 -6.19
N TYR A 54 -19.65 8.92 -5.38
CA TYR A 54 -19.65 9.03 -3.92
C TYR A 54 -18.30 9.52 -3.38
N LEU A 55 -17.21 8.88 -3.81
CA LEU A 55 -15.86 9.21 -3.39
C LEU A 55 -15.45 10.61 -3.84
N GLU A 56 -15.79 11.00 -5.07
CA GLU A 56 -15.51 12.35 -5.58
C GLU A 56 -16.27 13.45 -4.81
N MET A 57 -17.51 13.20 -4.39
CA MET A 57 -18.25 14.13 -3.51
C MET A 57 -17.56 14.34 -2.16
N LEU A 58 -16.80 13.34 -1.69
CA LEU A 58 -16.01 13.41 -0.46
C LEU A 58 -14.58 13.94 -0.69
N GLY A 59 -14.24 14.36 -1.91
CA GLY A 59 -12.90 14.84 -2.26
C GLY A 59 -11.84 13.75 -2.40
N VAL A 60 -12.25 12.48 -2.54
CA VAL A 60 -11.34 11.37 -2.83
C VAL A 60 -11.14 11.29 -4.34
N ALA A 61 -9.93 11.55 -4.80
CA ALA A 61 -9.57 11.48 -6.21
C ALA A 61 -9.51 10.02 -6.70
N THR A 62 -10.08 9.76 -7.88
CA THR A 62 -10.20 8.42 -8.49
C THR A 62 -9.74 8.47 -9.96
N ASP A 63 -9.26 7.34 -10.50
CA ASP A 63 -8.86 7.22 -11.90
C ASP A 63 -9.56 6.04 -12.57
N LEU A 64 -10.63 6.34 -13.30
CA LEU A 64 -11.37 5.34 -14.04
C LEU A 64 -10.55 4.74 -15.20
N SER A 65 -9.60 5.48 -15.75
CA SER A 65 -8.80 5.04 -16.91
C SER A 65 -7.82 3.93 -16.57
N ASN A 66 -7.39 3.87 -15.30
CA ASN A 66 -6.47 2.86 -14.78
C ASN A 66 -7.20 1.69 -14.07
N SER A 67 -8.51 1.58 -14.26
CA SER A 67 -9.34 0.52 -13.69
C SER A 67 -9.60 -0.56 -14.76
N ASP A 68 -9.50 -1.83 -14.38
CA ASP A 68 -9.73 -2.97 -15.31
C ASP A 68 -11.20 -2.97 -15.78
N SER A 69 -12.11 -2.46 -14.95
CA SER A 69 -13.52 -2.24 -15.26
C SER A 69 -13.78 -1.34 -16.47
N CYS A 70 -12.77 -0.63 -16.99
CA CYS A 70 -12.85 0.20 -18.19
C CYS A 70 -12.03 -0.33 -19.37
N ASP A 71 -11.27 -1.41 -19.18
CA ASP A 71 -10.55 -2.09 -20.26
C ASP A 71 -11.49 -3.06 -20.99
N PRO A 72 -11.72 -2.92 -22.32
CA PRO A 72 -12.64 -3.79 -23.05
C PRO A 72 -12.26 -5.27 -23.04
N VAL A 73 -10.97 -5.60 -22.97
CA VAL A 73 -10.47 -6.97 -22.91
C VAL A 73 -10.76 -7.55 -21.54
N MET A 74 -10.44 -6.82 -20.46
CA MET A 74 -10.72 -7.27 -19.10
C MET A 74 -12.22 -7.41 -18.83
N GLN A 75 -13.03 -6.47 -19.31
CA GLN A 75 -14.49 -6.57 -19.25
C GLN A 75 -15.02 -7.84 -19.92
N ALA A 76 -14.43 -8.27 -21.03
CA ALA A 76 -14.86 -9.46 -21.77
C ALA A 76 -14.43 -10.75 -21.06
N CYS A 77 -13.21 -10.79 -20.52
CA CYS A 77 -12.62 -11.97 -19.92
C CYS A 77 -13.11 -12.23 -18.49
N ASP A 78 -13.18 -11.20 -17.64
CA ASP A 78 -13.30 -11.37 -16.18
C ASP A 78 -14.53 -10.66 -15.61
N ASN A 79 -14.92 -11.01 -14.38
CA ASN A 79 -15.99 -10.32 -13.66
C ASN A 79 -15.46 -9.13 -12.85
N VAL A 80 -14.74 -8.23 -13.53
CA VAL A 80 -14.12 -7.06 -12.90
C VAL A 80 -15.11 -5.92 -12.68
N ALA A 81 -15.01 -5.28 -11.53
CA ALA A 81 -15.73 -4.07 -11.19
C ALA A 81 -14.87 -3.19 -10.26
N ASP A 82 -13.58 -3.07 -10.56
CA ASP A 82 -12.64 -2.28 -9.80
C ASP A 82 -12.72 -0.79 -10.12
N LEU A 83 -12.35 0.02 -9.14
CA LEU A 83 -12.17 1.46 -9.24
C LEU A 83 -10.80 1.81 -8.66
N HIS A 84 -9.93 2.41 -9.47
CA HIS A 84 -8.62 2.86 -9.01
C HIS A 84 -8.76 4.14 -8.18
N ILE A 85 -8.18 4.12 -6.98
CA ILE A 85 -8.02 5.27 -6.10
C ILE A 85 -6.59 5.76 -6.25
N LEU A 86 -6.43 7.04 -6.63
CA LEU A 86 -5.12 7.64 -6.85
C LEU A 86 -4.23 7.45 -5.62
N ASP A 87 -2.99 7.03 -5.89
CA ASP A 87 -1.91 6.80 -4.93
C ASP A 87 -2.15 5.70 -3.88
N LEU A 88 -3.20 4.89 -4.03
CA LEU A 88 -3.54 3.82 -3.07
C LEU A 88 -3.77 2.45 -3.72
N GLY A 89 -4.38 2.38 -4.89
CA GLY A 89 -4.67 1.12 -5.59
C GLY A 89 -6.16 0.89 -5.87
N LYS A 90 -6.57 -0.37 -6.05
CA LYS A 90 -7.88 -0.74 -6.59
C LYS A 90 -8.91 -1.06 -5.51
N LEU A 91 -10.10 -0.48 -5.61
CA LEU A 91 -11.27 -0.77 -4.79
C LEU A 91 -12.27 -1.60 -5.60
N GLU A 92 -12.72 -2.74 -5.11
CA GLU A 92 -13.68 -3.58 -5.83
C GLU A 92 -15.12 -3.13 -5.53
N CYS A 93 -15.93 -2.93 -6.56
CA CYS A 93 -17.30 -2.41 -6.44
C CYS A 93 -18.31 -3.44 -6.95
N ARG A 94 -19.04 -4.12 -6.07
CA ARG A 94 -19.90 -5.26 -6.44
C ARG A 94 -21.39 -4.89 -6.54
N PRO A 95 -22.06 -5.15 -7.67
CA PRO A 95 -23.51 -4.94 -7.79
C PRO A 95 -24.31 -6.02 -7.05
N LEU A 96 -25.43 -5.62 -6.49
CA LEU A 96 -26.47 -6.47 -5.93
C LEU A 96 -27.82 -6.14 -6.56
N GLN A 97 -28.64 -7.15 -6.84
CA GLN A 97 -30.02 -6.94 -7.28
C GLN A 97 -30.95 -6.71 -6.09
N SER A 98 -32.15 -6.20 -6.38
CA SER A 98 -33.16 -5.83 -5.39
C SER A 98 -33.51 -6.97 -4.41
N SER A 99 -33.44 -8.22 -4.87
CA SER A 99 -33.80 -9.43 -4.12
C SER A 99 -32.65 -10.13 -3.38
N ASP A 100 -31.41 -9.70 -3.60
CA ASP A 100 -30.25 -10.46 -3.17
C ASP A 100 -29.98 -10.25 -1.66
N THR A 101 -29.63 -11.32 -0.96
CA THR A 101 -29.28 -11.31 0.48
C THR A 101 -27.79 -11.57 0.73
N SER A 102 -27.06 -12.03 -0.29
CA SER A 102 -25.62 -12.21 -0.30
C SER A 102 -25.03 -11.64 -1.59
N CYS A 103 -23.75 -11.26 -1.51
CA CYS A 103 -22.98 -10.75 -2.63
C CYS A 103 -21.96 -11.80 -3.09
N HIS A 104 -21.93 -12.03 -4.40
CA HIS A 104 -20.93 -12.87 -5.03
C HIS A 104 -19.66 -12.08 -5.36
N ILE A 105 -18.51 -12.54 -4.86
CA ILE A 105 -17.17 -11.99 -5.05
C ILE A 105 -16.30 -13.08 -5.70
N PRO A 106 -16.06 -12.98 -7.02
CA PRO A 106 -15.26 -13.92 -7.77
C PRO A 106 -13.83 -14.02 -7.22
N MET A 107 -13.25 -15.22 -7.24
CA MET A 107 -11.91 -15.45 -6.70
C MET A 107 -10.83 -14.61 -7.41
N GLU A 108 -11.01 -14.27 -8.68
CA GLU A 108 -10.06 -13.46 -9.45
C GLU A 108 -9.87 -12.03 -8.91
N VAL A 109 -10.77 -11.53 -8.07
CA VAL A 109 -10.68 -10.18 -7.48
C VAL A 109 -10.34 -10.19 -5.99
N TRP A 110 -9.93 -11.32 -5.41
CA TRP A 110 -9.64 -11.41 -3.98
C TRP A 110 -8.34 -10.72 -3.56
N ASP A 111 -7.37 -10.69 -4.48
CA ASP A 111 -6.05 -10.15 -4.24
C ASP A 111 -5.94 -8.69 -4.70
N LEU A 112 -5.04 -7.94 -4.06
CA LEU A 112 -4.65 -6.57 -4.44
C LEU A 112 -5.81 -5.56 -4.44
N ARG A 113 -6.78 -5.75 -3.53
CA ARG A 113 -7.89 -4.81 -3.34
C ARG A 113 -7.77 -4.05 -2.02
N LEU A 114 -8.05 -2.76 -2.06
CA LEU A 114 -8.22 -1.90 -0.90
C LEU A 114 -9.41 -2.34 -0.03
N GLY A 115 -10.38 -2.98 -0.66
CA GLY A 115 -11.53 -3.64 -0.07
C GLY A 115 -12.67 -3.72 -1.08
N TYR A 116 -13.88 -3.99 -0.59
CA TYR A 116 -15.05 -4.32 -1.40
C TYR A 116 -16.24 -3.47 -0.96
N VAL A 117 -16.88 -2.81 -1.91
CA VAL A 117 -18.08 -1.99 -1.71
C VAL A 117 -19.26 -2.64 -2.38
N MET A 118 -20.36 -2.77 -1.63
CA MET A 118 -21.57 -3.45 -2.10
C MET A 118 -22.63 -2.40 -2.43
N VAL A 119 -23.14 -2.47 -3.65
CA VAL A 119 -24.09 -1.48 -4.18
C VAL A 119 -25.32 -2.17 -4.73
N LYS A 120 -26.47 -1.89 -4.13
CA LYS A 120 -27.76 -2.37 -4.60
C LYS A 120 -28.30 -1.42 -5.66
N ILE A 121 -28.54 -1.92 -6.88
CA ILE A 121 -29.07 -1.12 -7.99
C ILE A 121 -30.56 -1.40 -8.14
N ASP A 122 -31.37 -0.35 -8.25
CA ASP A 122 -32.80 -0.48 -8.48
C ASP A 122 -33.13 -0.98 -9.89
N ASP A 123 -34.28 -1.63 -10.05
CA ASP A 123 -34.71 -2.19 -11.34
C ASP A 123 -34.86 -1.11 -12.44
N SER A 124 -35.04 0.15 -12.05
CA SER A 124 -35.14 1.27 -12.99
C SER A 124 -33.78 1.83 -13.46
N LEU A 125 -32.68 1.38 -12.85
CA LEU A 125 -31.30 1.86 -13.07
C LEU A 125 -31.14 3.37 -12.82
N LYS A 126 -31.97 3.95 -11.96
CA LYS A 126 -31.97 5.38 -11.62
C LYS A 126 -31.49 5.65 -10.21
N LYS A 127 -31.47 4.64 -9.35
CA LYS A 127 -31.07 4.75 -7.96
C LYS A 127 -30.18 3.58 -7.60
N ALA A 128 -29.13 3.91 -6.86
CA ALA A 128 -28.27 2.94 -6.22
C ALA A 128 -28.31 3.18 -4.71
N LEU A 129 -28.09 2.12 -3.95
CA LEU A 129 -28.01 2.15 -2.51
C LEU A 129 -26.65 1.54 -2.11
N LEU A 130 -25.77 2.37 -1.55
CA LEU A 130 -24.48 1.94 -1.00
C LEU A 130 -24.75 1.21 0.31
N LEU A 131 -24.68 -0.12 0.30
CA LEU A 131 -25.02 -0.95 1.45
C LEU A 131 -23.93 -0.95 2.52
N GLY A 132 -22.67 -0.94 2.09
CA GLY A 132 -21.55 -0.96 3.02
C GLY A 132 -20.25 -1.41 2.38
N PHE A 133 -19.30 -1.71 3.26
CA PHE A 133 -17.91 -2.01 2.93
C PHE A 133 -17.41 -3.23 3.71
N ILE A 134 -16.51 -3.99 3.09
CA ILE A 134 -15.71 -5.00 3.79
C ILE A 134 -14.26 -4.93 3.32
N ALA A 135 -13.32 -5.00 4.25
CA ALA A 135 -11.89 -4.84 3.95
C ALA A 135 -11.28 -6.06 3.25
N GLN A 136 -11.70 -7.26 3.63
CA GLN A 136 -11.11 -8.53 3.18
C GLN A 136 -12.21 -9.58 3.05
N VAL A 137 -12.00 -10.51 2.13
CA VAL A 137 -12.95 -11.58 1.82
C VAL A 137 -12.24 -12.92 1.99
N ALA A 138 -12.98 -13.92 2.46
CA ALA A 138 -12.50 -15.30 2.62
C ALA A 138 -13.45 -16.34 2.00
N SER A 139 -14.50 -15.86 1.32
CA SER A 139 -15.58 -16.64 0.73
C SER A 139 -16.10 -15.90 -0.49
N GLU A 140 -16.57 -16.63 -1.50
CA GLU A 140 -17.19 -16.04 -2.68
C GLU A 140 -18.54 -15.44 -2.36
N GLU A 141 -19.25 -15.97 -1.36
CA GLU A 141 -20.53 -15.43 -0.90
C GLU A 141 -20.33 -14.71 0.41
N ILE A 142 -20.60 -13.40 0.40
CA ILE A 142 -20.57 -12.53 1.59
C ILE A 142 -21.99 -12.11 1.94
N SER A 143 -22.40 -12.33 3.18
CA SER A 143 -23.70 -11.88 3.68
C SER A 143 -23.72 -10.36 3.78
N ILE A 144 -24.81 -9.74 3.35
CA ILE A 144 -25.01 -8.30 3.51
C ILE A 144 -24.96 -7.91 5.00
N ALA A 145 -25.33 -8.83 5.90
CA ALA A 145 -25.28 -8.65 7.36
C ALA A 145 -23.87 -8.38 7.92
N ASP A 146 -22.82 -8.79 7.20
CA ASP A 146 -21.43 -8.69 7.63
C ASP A 146 -20.76 -7.40 7.16
N LEU A 147 -21.48 -6.57 6.39
CA LEU A 147 -20.95 -5.31 5.88
C LEU A 147 -20.80 -4.28 6.99
N GLN A 148 -19.65 -3.60 6.96
CA GLN A 148 -19.43 -2.42 7.77
C GLN A 148 -20.09 -1.20 7.11
N PRO A 149 -20.43 -0.16 7.90
CA PRO A 149 -20.87 1.11 7.34
C PRO A 149 -19.86 1.66 6.32
N ILE A 150 -20.35 2.33 5.29
CA ILE A 150 -19.51 2.82 4.19
C ILE A 150 -18.49 3.87 4.67
N GLU A 151 -18.72 4.53 5.78
CA GLU A 151 -17.79 5.49 6.40
C GLU A 151 -16.47 4.82 6.81
N VAL A 152 -16.50 3.53 7.15
CA VAL A 152 -15.29 2.76 7.49
C VAL A 152 -14.32 2.67 6.30
N LEU A 153 -14.83 2.71 5.06
CA LEU A 153 -13.98 2.83 3.88
C LEU A 153 -13.21 4.16 3.92
N ILE A 154 -13.86 5.25 4.30
CA ILE A 154 -13.24 6.58 4.30
C ILE A 154 -12.14 6.66 5.36
N ASP A 155 -12.41 6.14 6.57
CA ASP A 155 -11.40 6.02 7.62
C ASP A 155 -10.21 5.18 7.15
N ARG A 156 -10.47 4.03 6.52
CA ARG A 156 -9.42 3.16 5.96
C ARG A 156 -8.62 3.85 4.86
N LEU A 157 -9.26 4.55 3.92
CA LEU A 157 -8.56 5.30 2.88
C LEU A 157 -7.72 6.42 3.50
N HIS A 158 -8.21 7.08 4.55
CA HIS A 158 -7.45 8.06 5.29
C HIS A 158 -6.26 7.44 6.02
N ASP A 159 -6.42 6.29 6.68
CA ASP A 159 -5.34 5.57 7.35
C ASP A 159 -4.29 5.09 6.35
N LEU A 160 -4.71 4.52 5.21
CA LEU A 160 -3.80 4.13 4.14
C LEU A 160 -3.08 5.34 3.56
N ARG A 161 -3.78 6.47 3.36
CA ARG A 161 -3.15 7.73 3.00
C ARG A 161 -2.24 8.25 4.07
N ALA A 162 -2.53 8.08 5.35
CA ALA A 162 -1.63 8.49 6.42
C ALA A 162 -0.41 7.56 6.44
N LEU A 163 -0.56 6.27 6.14
CA LEU A 163 0.57 5.35 5.97
C LEU A 163 1.43 5.72 4.75
N THR A 164 0.84 6.21 3.65
CA THR A 164 1.56 6.67 2.46
C THR A 164 2.00 8.14 2.49
N ALA A 165 1.34 9.00 3.27
CA ALA A 165 1.61 10.44 3.44
C ALA A 165 2.38 10.75 4.73
N ASN A 166 2.56 9.78 5.63
CA ASN A 166 3.63 9.78 6.62
C ASN A 166 5.02 9.66 5.99
N SER A 167 5.12 9.75 4.66
CA SER A 167 6.24 10.38 3.95
C SER A 167 6.33 11.89 4.25
N ALA A 168 6.10 12.29 5.50
CA ALA A 168 6.62 13.56 6.01
C ALA A 168 8.13 13.47 5.88
N VAL A 169 8.75 14.42 5.19
CA VAL A 169 10.20 14.46 4.98
C VAL A 169 10.92 14.11 6.29
N ILE A 170 11.53 12.94 6.33
CA ILE A 170 12.23 12.44 7.50
C ILE A 170 13.54 13.20 7.60
N ASN A 171 13.64 14.08 8.58
CA ASN A 171 14.84 14.86 8.80
C ASN A 171 15.87 14.01 9.56
N LEU A 172 16.88 13.52 8.86
CA LEU A 172 17.96 12.70 9.42
C LEU A 172 18.83 13.52 10.38
N GLY A 173 19.03 14.82 10.14
CA GLY A 173 19.67 15.72 11.09
C GLY A 173 19.02 15.75 12.49
N GLN A 174 17.69 15.52 12.60
CA GLN A 174 17.00 15.43 13.89
C GLN A 174 17.34 14.15 14.67
N TRP A 175 17.76 13.08 13.99
CA TRP A 175 18.08 11.81 14.62
C TRP A 175 19.31 11.91 15.53
N PHE A 176 20.29 12.76 15.18
CA PHE A 176 21.42 13.09 16.06
C PHE A 176 20.99 13.72 17.39
N ASN A 177 19.80 14.36 17.42
CA ASN A 177 19.21 14.94 18.63
C ASN A 177 18.22 13.99 19.32
N ASN A 178 18.21 12.70 18.95
CA ASN A 178 17.27 11.69 19.43
C ASN A 178 15.78 12.02 19.19
N ILE A 179 15.49 12.80 18.15
CA ILE A 179 14.13 13.11 17.70
C ILE A 179 13.83 12.22 16.50
N PHE A 180 12.84 11.34 16.62
CA PHE A 180 12.49 10.35 15.60
C PHE A 180 11.05 10.53 15.14
N THR A 181 10.84 10.39 13.84
CA THR A 181 9.51 10.39 13.22
C THR A 181 8.73 9.14 13.64
N PRO A 182 7.40 9.21 13.87
CA PRO A 182 6.57 8.03 14.15
C PRO A 182 6.74 6.93 13.11
N GLY A 183 6.73 5.67 13.56
CA GLY A 183 6.96 4.49 12.70
C GLY A 183 8.42 4.03 12.65
N TRP A 184 9.38 4.86 13.06
CA TRP A 184 10.77 4.46 13.23
C TRP A 184 11.01 3.92 14.65
N SER A 185 11.75 2.82 14.73
CA SER A 185 12.02 2.08 15.97
C SER A 185 13.48 1.66 16.04
N THR A 186 13.90 1.08 17.17
CA THR A 186 15.27 0.56 17.30
C THR A 186 15.44 -0.69 16.46
N VAL A 187 16.65 -0.91 15.95
CA VAL A 187 16.94 -2.03 15.05
C VAL A 187 16.64 -3.38 15.72
N GLU A 188 16.94 -3.49 17.01
CA GLU A 188 16.74 -4.69 17.83
C GLU A 188 15.26 -5.02 18.06
N SER A 189 14.36 -4.05 17.88
CA SER A 189 12.92 -4.30 18.00
C SER A 189 12.32 -4.99 16.78
N LEU A 190 12.99 -4.89 15.62
CA LEU A 190 12.49 -5.42 14.34
C LEU A 190 13.35 -6.55 13.77
N LEU A 191 14.65 -6.60 14.07
CA LEU A 191 15.58 -7.59 13.52
C LEU A 191 16.16 -8.50 14.60
N ASN A 192 16.24 -9.79 14.28
CA ASN A 192 16.85 -10.78 15.17
C ASN A 192 18.38 -10.67 15.16
N PRO A 193 19.09 -11.03 16.25
CA PRO A 193 20.55 -11.01 16.30
C PRO A 193 21.23 -11.73 15.14
N LYS A 194 20.64 -12.84 14.64
CA LYS A 194 21.18 -13.57 13.48
C LYS A 194 21.18 -12.78 12.17
N GLN A 195 20.24 -11.85 12.01
CA GLN A 195 20.16 -10.94 10.86
C GLN A 195 21.11 -9.75 11.03
N LEU A 196 21.48 -9.42 12.27
CA LEU A 196 22.38 -8.32 12.62
C LEU A 196 23.87 -8.70 12.51
N ILE A 197 24.21 -9.99 12.64
CA ILE A 197 25.60 -10.48 12.64
C ILE A 197 26.35 -10.17 11.31
N PRO A 198 25.77 -10.36 10.10
CA PRO A 198 26.47 -10.01 8.87
C PRO A 198 26.63 -8.50 8.66
N ALA A 199 25.75 -7.66 9.23
CA ALA A 199 25.75 -6.21 9.03
C ALA A 199 26.59 -5.44 10.06
N LEU A 200 26.65 -5.91 11.31
CA LEU A 200 27.46 -5.31 12.38
C LEU A 200 28.92 -5.79 12.38
N GLY A 201 29.19 -6.99 11.84
CA GLY A 201 30.52 -7.61 11.84
C GLY A 201 31.59 -6.88 11.03
N PHE A 202 31.20 -6.07 10.04
CA PHE A 202 32.14 -5.32 9.19
C PHE A 202 32.52 -3.94 9.73
N ARG A 203 31.88 -3.45 10.81
CA ARG A 203 32.19 -2.15 11.42
C ARG A 203 33.14 -2.25 12.62
N ASN A 204 33.23 -3.41 13.25
CA ASN A 204 34.13 -3.66 14.39
C ASN A 204 35.51 -4.21 13.99
N ALA A 205 35.85 -4.23 12.70
CA ALA A 205 37.08 -4.83 12.20
C ALA A 205 38.10 -3.78 11.71
N GLU A 206 38.47 -2.83 12.57
CA GLU A 206 39.77 -2.15 12.44
C GLU A 206 40.54 -2.19 13.77
N SER A 207 41.64 -2.95 13.72
CA SER A 207 42.78 -3.04 14.66
C SER A 207 42.50 -3.30 16.14
N VAL A 208 42.48 -4.58 16.53
CA VAL A 208 42.86 -4.98 17.89
C VAL A 208 44.36 -5.28 17.88
N ASP A 209 45.18 -4.26 18.17
CA ASP A 209 46.52 -4.52 18.69
C ASP A 209 46.36 -5.08 20.10
N ALA A 210 46.64 -6.37 20.25
CA ALA A 210 46.67 -7.05 21.52
C ALA A 210 47.87 -6.53 22.33
N ASN A 211 47.68 -5.49 23.14
CA ASN A 211 48.32 -5.26 24.45
C ASN A 211 48.03 -3.84 24.98
N SER A 212 46.88 -3.64 25.61
CA SER A 212 46.71 -2.59 26.61
C SER A 212 45.57 -2.92 27.56
N GLU A 213 45.92 -3.34 28.77
CA GLU A 213 45.01 -3.45 29.92
C GLU A 213 44.62 -2.05 30.40
N GLN A 214 43.43 -1.57 30.04
CA GLN A 214 42.64 -0.63 30.84
C GLN A 214 41.23 -0.44 30.21
N PRO A 215 40.14 -0.40 31.00
CA PRO A 215 38.82 -0.08 30.49
C PRO A 215 38.66 1.46 30.47
N THR A 216 39.06 2.09 29.36
CA THR A 216 38.72 3.49 29.10
C THR A 216 37.43 3.56 28.30
N SER A 217 36.42 4.17 28.94
CA SER A 217 35.19 4.75 28.40
C SER A 217 35.16 4.99 26.88
N THR A 218 34.27 4.24 26.22
CA THR A 218 33.33 4.69 25.18
C THR A 218 33.86 5.66 24.13
N ASN A 219 34.41 5.12 23.05
CA ASN A 219 34.27 5.73 21.73
C ASN A 219 32.78 5.60 21.34
N GLU A 220 31.96 6.58 21.74
CA GLU A 220 30.62 6.73 21.17
C GLU A 220 30.80 7.05 19.70
N THR A 221 30.54 6.07 18.83
CA THR A 221 30.33 6.35 17.42
C THR A 221 29.08 7.23 17.34
N ASP A 222 29.17 8.47 16.86
CA ASP A 222 28.06 9.40 16.59
C ASP A 222 27.06 8.87 15.51
N ASN A 223 27.04 7.57 15.29
CA ASN A 223 26.18 6.88 14.37
C ASN A 223 24.79 6.70 14.99
N VAL A 224 23.76 7.04 14.23
CA VAL A 224 22.37 6.79 14.60
C VAL A 224 21.75 5.81 13.61
N GLN A 225 21.20 4.72 14.15
CA GLN A 225 20.48 3.71 13.36
C GLN A 225 19.02 3.63 13.76
N ARG A 226 18.12 3.62 12.78
CA ARG A 226 16.70 3.35 13.00
C ARG A 226 16.15 2.41 11.93
N ALA A 227 15.13 1.67 12.31
CA ALA A 227 14.47 0.73 11.43
C ALA A 227 12.95 0.96 11.40
N LYS A 228 12.36 0.74 10.23
CA LYS A 228 10.92 0.83 9.97
C LYS A 228 10.45 -0.47 9.34
N LEU A 229 9.37 -1.05 9.88
CA LEU A 229 8.71 -2.18 9.27
C LEU A 229 7.90 -1.69 8.08
N ILE A 230 8.19 -2.23 6.91
CA ILE A 230 7.55 -1.89 5.65
C ILE A 230 6.64 -3.03 5.23
N ASN A 231 5.37 -2.69 5.02
CA ASN A 231 4.39 -3.60 4.49
C ASN A 231 3.83 -3.01 3.19
N LEU A 232 4.26 -3.56 2.04
CA LEU A 232 3.75 -3.24 0.69
C LEU A 232 2.36 -3.85 0.42
N GLY A 233 1.58 -4.13 1.47
CA GLY A 233 0.30 -4.80 1.39
C GLY A 233 0.42 -6.26 0.92
N ILE A 234 -0.62 -6.74 0.24
CA ILE A 234 -0.78 -8.15 -0.15
C ILE A 234 0.29 -8.60 -1.17
N GLN A 235 0.97 -7.67 -1.84
CA GLN A 235 2.01 -7.95 -2.86
C GLN A 235 3.26 -8.61 -2.28
N LEU A 236 3.54 -8.40 -0.99
CA LEU A 236 4.57 -9.15 -0.28
C LEU A 236 4.13 -10.54 0.16
N LYS A 237 2.91 -11.02 -0.17
CA LYS A 237 2.36 -12.29 0.34
C LYS A 237 2.45 -12.39 1.87
N ASP A 238 2.11 -11.32 2.58
CA ASP A 238 2.27 -11.17 4.04
C ASP A 238 3.73 -11.27 4.55
N ARG A 239 4.73 -10.99 3.71
CA ARG A 239 6.16 -10.95 4.09
C ARG A 239 6.66 -9.52 4.22
N PRO A 240 6.40 -8.83 5.35
CA PRO A 240 6.94 -7.49 5.53
C PRO A 240 8.47 -7.50 5.42
N VAL A 241 9.03 -6.39 5.00
CA VAL A 241 10.48 -6.16 4.98
C VAL A 241 10.82 -5.05 5.97
N VAL A 242 12.08 -4.96 6.38
CA VAL A 242 12.54 -3.95 7.32
C VAL A 242 13.49 -3.01 6.58
N LEU A 243 13.13 -1.72 6.51
CA LEU A 243 14.03 -0.67 6.05
C LEU A 243 14.86 -0.20 7.25
N LEU A 244 16.17 -0.36 7.18
CA LEU A 244 17.14 0.15 8.14
C LEU A 244 17.88 1.33 7.53
N VAL A 245 17.98 2.40 8.30
CA VAL A 245 18.75 3.60 7.94
C VAL A 245 19.78 3.86 9.01
N ASP A 246 21.02 3.99 8.57
CA ASP A 246 22.20 4.25 9.38
C ASP A 246 22.82 5.56 8.89
N ILE A 247 23.01 6.51 9.79
CA ILE A 247 23.61 7.80 9.49
C ILE A 247 24.82 8.05 10.38
N SER A 248 25.88 8.60 9.80
CA SER A 248 27.07 9.00 10.56
C SER A 248 27.67 10.29 10.01
N PRO A 249 28.07 11.24 10.88
CA PRO A 249 28.73 12.46 10.44
C PRO A 249 30.14 12.14 9.92
N GLU A 250 30.55 12.78 8.83
CA GLU A 250 31.88 12.66 8.25
C GLU A 250 32.75 13.89 8.57
N ALA A 251 34.08 13.73 8.54
CA ALA A 251 35.03 14.79 8.90
C ALA A 251 34.99 16.02 7.97
N ASN A 252 34.49 15.86 6.75
CA ASN A 252 34.28 16.93 5.76
C ASN A 252 32.96 17.71 5.98
N GLY A 253 32.13 17.30 6.95
CA GLY A 253 30.84 17.90 7.25
C GLY A 253 29.65 17.33 6.48
N SER A 254 29.84 16.35 5.58
CA SER A 254 28.72 15.58 5.01
C SER A 254 28.22 14.52 5.99
N ILE A 255 27.05 13.97 5.71
CA ILE A 255 26.47 12.86 6.45
C ILE A 255 26.50 11.63 5.54
N ALA A 256 27.17 10.58 5.98
CA ALA A 256 27.11 9.27 5.34
C ALA A 256 25.76 8.63 5.67
N VAL A 257 25.05 8.16 4.65
CA VAL A 257 23.77 7.48 4.73
C VAL A 257 23.91 6.07 4.18
N THR A 258 23.56 5.08 4.99
CA THR A 258 23.45 3.67 4.58
C THR A 258 22.01 3.22 4.69
N LEU A 259 21.45 2.75 3.59
CA LEU A 259 20.10 2.19 3.49
C LEU A 259 20.22 0.68 3.32
N GLN A 260 19.50 -0.08 4.14
CA GLN A 260 19.43 -1.53 4.02
C GLN A 260 17.98 -2.00 4.05
N VAL A 261 17.66 -3.01 3.24
CA VAL A 261 16.38 -3.73 3.33
C VAL A 261 16.66 -5.15 3.75
N HIS A 262 16.06 -5.57 4.86
CA HIS A 262 16.16 -6.92 5.44
C HIS A 262 14.80 -7.64 5.36
N PRO A 263 14.77 -8.97 5.28
CA PRO A 263 13.53 -9.71 5.48
C PRO A 263 13.04 -9.54 6.92
N SER A 264 11.73 -9.66 7.14
CA SER A 264 11.20 -9.70 8.50
C SER A 264 11.78 -10.86 9.31
N SER A 265 11.64 -10.81 10.62
CA SER A 265 12.17 -11.81 11.57
C SER A 265 11.74 -13.26 11.30
N ASN A 266 10.66 -13.47 10.51
CA ASN A 266 10.14 -14.78 10.14
C ASN A 266 10.73 -15.35 8.85
N ASP A 267 11.40 -14.54 8.03
CA ASP A 267 11.90 -14.92 6.72
C ASP A 267 13.43 -14.92 6.67
N ALA A 268 14.01 -15.90 5.97
CA ALA A 268 15.46 -16.04 5.84
C ALA A 268 16.06 -15.16 4.73
N TYR A 269 15.27 -14.82 3.71
CA TYR A 269 15.71 -14.15 2.50
C TYR A 269 14.66 -13.16 2.03
N LEU A 270 15.10 -12.12 1.35
CA LEU A 270 14.24 -11.16 0.67
C LEU A 270 13.45 -11.84 -0.47
N PRO A 271 12.28 -11.30 -0.82
CA PRO A 271 11.63 -11.61 -2.08
C PRO A 271 12.60 -11.40 -3.24
N GLU A 272 12.66 -12.37 -4.15
CA GLU A 272 13.36 -12.19 -5.42
C GLU A 272 12.71 -11.01 -6.17
N THR A 273 13.51 -10.28 -6.95
CA THR A 273 13.10 -9.07 -7.69
C THR A 273 12.79 -7.82 -6.87
N LEU A 274 12.82 -7.85 -5.52
CA LEU A 274 12.66 -6.65 -4.70
C LEU A 274 13.75 -5.63 -5.04
N ILE A 275 13.34 -4.39 -5.33
CA ILE A 275 14.24 -3.29 -5.68
C ILE A 275 14.23 -2.26 -4.57
N LEU A 276 15.43 -1.86 -4.12
CA LEU A 276 15.67 -0.67 -3.32
C LEU A 276 16.30 0.39 -4.22
N ARG A 277 15.73 1.58 -4.25
CA ARG A 277 16.19 2.66 -5.13
C ARG A 277 16.24 3.99 -4.39
N VAL A 278 17.21 4.83 -4.74
CA VAL A 278 17.29 6.24 -4.34
C VAL A 278 17.04 7.10 -5.58
N VAL A 279 16.12 8.04 -5.46
CA VAL A 279 15.71 8.98 -6.50
C VAL A 279 15.97 10.41 -6.03
N GLU A 280 16.54 11.22 -6.91
CA GLU A 280 16.77 12.64 -6.65
C GLU A 280 15.47 13.45 -6.76
N SER A 281 15.49 14.69 -6.28
CA SER A 281 14.38 15.64 -6.43
C SER A 281 13.97 15.91 -7.90
N SER A 282 14.86 15.64 -8.86
CA SER A 282 14.60 15.73 -10.30
C SER A 282 13.74 14.58 -10.85
N GLY A 283 13.51 13.54 -10.05
CA GLY A 283 12.91 12.27 -10.48
C GLY A 283 13.90 11.31 -11.14
N GLN A 284 15.18 11.69 -11.25
CA GLN A 284 16.22 10.80 -11.76
C GLN A 284 16.61 9.75 -10.71
N VAL A 285 16.76 8.50 -11.16
CA VAL A 285 17.31 7.43 -10.34
C VAL A 285 18.80 7.68 -10.10
N PHE A 286 19.17 7.85 -8.84
CA PHE A 286 20.56 8.03 -8.41
C PHE A 286 21.26 6.68 -8.21
N MET A 287 20.64 5.79 -7.43
CA MET A 287 21.18 4.48 -7.08
C MET A 287 20.09 3.43 -6.99
N GLU A 288 20.44 2.16 -7.27
CA GLU A 288 19.51 1.03 -7.21
C GLU A 288 20.24 -0.26 -6.82
N ALA A 289 19.56 -1.11 -6.05
CA ALA A 289 19.94 -2.49 -5.79
C ALA A 289 18.71 -3.39 -5.95
N GLN A 290 18.90 -4.57 -6.55
CA GLN A 290 17.85 -5.57 -6.71
C GLN A 290 18.24 -6.87 -5.98
N ALA A 291 17.31 -7.39 -5.19
CA ALA A 291 17.45 -8.64 -4.47
C ALA A 291 17.44 -9.85 -5.40
N ARG A 292 18.35 -10.79 -5.14
CA ARG A 292 18.50 -12.06 -5.84
C ARG A 292 18.07 -13.21 -4.96
N SER A 293 17.99 -14.39 -5.56
CA SER A 293 17.77 -15.62 -4.81
C SER A 293 18.79 -15.75 -3.67
N ARG A 294 18.30 -15.87 -2.43
CA ARG A 294 19.09 -16.04 -1.19
C ARG A 294 19.78 -14.78 -0.63
N ASP A 295 19.46 -13.59 -1.13
CA ASP A 295 19.90 -12.37 -0.47
C ASP A 295 19.15 -12.20 0.86
N ASN A 296 19.89 -12.12 1.96
CA ASN A 296 19.36 -11.87 3.29
C ASN A 296 19.31 -10.36 3.61
N PHE A 297 19.87 -9.51 2.76
CA PHE A 297 19.63 -8.06 2.71
C PHE A 297 20.14 -7.48 1.39
N ILE A 298 19.67 -6.29 1.03
CA ILE A 298 20.27 -5.43 -0.01
C ILE A 298 20.63 -4.07 0.60
N GLN A 299 21.63 -3.38 0.04
CA GLN A 299 22.17 -2.15 0.61
C GLN A 299 22.51 -1.12 -0.46
N LEU A 300 22.29 0.16 -0.14
CA LEU A 300 22.85 1.31 -0.83
C LEU A 300 23.57 2.22 0.18
N GLN A 301 24.67 2.84 -0.24
CA GLN A 301 25.43 3.77 0.60
C GLN A 301 25.89 4.96 -0.23
N PHE A 302 25.71 6.15 0.34
CA PHE A 302 26.12 7.42 -0.25
C PHE A 302 26.36 8.44 0.86
N SER A 303 26.93 9.59 0.53
CA SER A 303 27.08 10.73 1.44
C SER A 303 26.41 11.95 0.82
N GLY A 304 25.82 12.80 1.64
CA GLY A 304 25.16 14.02 1.16
C GLY A 304 25.32 15.20 2.13
N GLU A 305 25.01 16.38 1.62
CA GLU A 305 25.11 17.63 2.36
C GLU A 305 23.83 17.92 3.17
N SER A 306 23.98 18.72 4.23
CA SER A 306 22.82 19.14 5.04
C SER A 306 21.79 19.87 4.18
N LYS A 307 20.52 19.51 4.41
CA LYS A 307 19.29 19.96 3.73
C LYS A 307 19.02 19.33 2.37
N GLU A 308 19.89 18.46 1.87
CA GLU A 308 19.62 17.71 0.64
C GLU A 308 18.41 16.79 0.82
N LEU A 309 17.57 16.74 -0.21
CA LEU A 309 16.38 15.91 -0.27
C LEU A 309 16.62 14.73 -1.21
N PHE A 310 16.27 13.55 -0.74
CA PHE A 310 16.26 12.35 -1.55
C PHE A 310 15.04 11.49 -1.22
N THR A 311 14.67 10.65 -2.17
CA THR A 311 13.53 9.76 -2.06
C THR A 311 14.01 8.32 -2.13
N VAL A 312 13.57 7.50 -1.19
CA VAL A 312 13.83 6.05 -1.18
C VAL A 312 12.58 5.34 -1.65
N GLN A 313 12.71 4.53 -2.69
CA GLN A 313 11.66 3.67 -3.21
C GLN A 313 11.98 2.22 -2.90
N ILE A 314 11.01 1.47 -2.39
CA ILE A 314 11.04 0.02 -2.24
C ILE A 314 9.96 -0.54 -3.15
N MET A 315 10.36 -1.33 -4.14
CA MET A 315 9.46 -1.87 -5.16
C MET A 315 9.51 -3.38 -5.19
N LEU A 316 8.37 -4.00 -5.42
CA LEU A 316 8.24 -5.42 -5.71
C LEU A 316 7.08 -5.61 -6.69
N ASP A 317 7.39 -6.12 -7.88
CA ASP A 317 6.44 -6.23 -8.99
C ASP A 317 5.75 -4.87 -9.29
N ASP A 318 4.44 -4.75 -9.03
CA ASP A 318 3.65 -3.53 -9.27
C ASP A 318 3.48 -2.65 -7.99
N ALA A 319 4.04 -3.07 -6.86
CA ALA A 319 3.97 -2.33 -5.60
C ALA A 319 5.17 -1.41 -5.49
N GLU A 320 4.88 -0.19 -5.05
CA GLU A 320 5.89 0.80 -4.71
C GLU A 320 5.53 1.44 -3.36
N LEU A 321 6.53 1.56 -2.50
CA LEU A 321 6.47 2.43 -1.33
C LEU A 321 7.62 3.41 -1.38
N THR A 322 7.29 4.65 -1.00
CA THR A 322 8.16 5.79 -1.20
C THR A 322 8.30 6.58 0.10
N GLU A 323 9.52 6.74 0.58
CA GLU A 323 9.88 7.51 1.77
C GLU A 323 10.76 8.69 1.37
N GLN A 324 10.44 9.88 1.84
CA GLN A 324 11.24 11.07 1.55
C GLN A 324 12.10 11.44 2.76
N PHE A 325 13.37 11.75 2.52
CA PHE A 325 14.34 12.08 3.54
C PHE A 325 14.98 13.44 3.26
N GLN A 326 15.31 14.15 4.33
CA GLN A 326 16.20 15.30 4.32
C GLN A 326 17.42 15.00 5.17
N ILE A 327 18.61 15.24 4.63
CA ILE A 327 19.87 15.15 5.37
C ILE A 327 19.99 16.29 6.39
#